data_AF-A0A2H0QSV6-F1
#
_entry.id   AF-A0A2H0QSV6-F1
#
_cell.length_a   1.000
_cell.length_b   1.000
_cell.length_c   1.000
_cell.angle_alpha   90.00
_cell.angle_beta   90.00
_cell.angle_gamma   90.00
#
_symmetry.space_group_name_H-M   'P 1'
#
loop_
_entity.id
_entity.type
_entity.pdbx_description
1 polymer ?
#
loop_
_entity_poly.entity_id
_entity_poly.type
_entity_poly.pdbx_seq_one_letter_code
_entity_poly.pdbx_strand_id
1 'polypeptide(L)'
;MRSFYLYAILSIAFFSCSTADKKVEAPLQYSEQTEKTFNSIETEEAQLLERYRQMRMQNWDHYVGKKKYENPAADYARRRQKAAQAVVRSKPAPRTPPPPPELSEEQLKAIEIEINQRKSIFCMKAKTLNRFDSEADCQAFVENNHYECIKQLGEKSKSLVSCLKGKLR
;
A
#
# COMPACT_ATOMS: atom_id res chain seq x y z
N MET A 1 -27.89 54.97 33.63
CA MET A 1 -27.93 53.69 32.87
C MET A 1 -26.57 53.16 32.42
N ARG A 2 -25.48 53.96 32.41
CA ARG A 2 -24.13 53.47 32.02
C ARG A 2 -23.43 52.63 33.09
N SER A 3 -23.76 52.81 34.37
CA SER A 3 -23.13 52.07 35.47
C SER A 3 -23.56 50.60 35.55
N PHE A 4 -24.75 50.24 35.07
CA PHE A 4 -25.23 48.85 35.06
C PHE A 4 -24.45 47.95 34.08
N TYR A 5 -23.95 48.51 32.97
CA TYR A 5 -23.17 47.77 31.99
C TYR A 5 -21.77 47.40 32.50
N LEU A 6 -21.18 48.23 33.37
CA LEU A 6 -19.85 47.95 33.95
C LEU A 6 -19.90 46.80 34.97
N TYR A 7 -21.00 46.69 35.73
CA TYR A 7 -21.19 45.55 36.65
C TYR A 7 -21.50 44.24 35.91
N ALA A 8 -22.16 44.29 34.75
CA ALA A 8 -22.47 43.11 33.95
C ALA A 8 -21.24 42.52 33.22
N ILE A 9 -20.24 43.34 32.88
CA ILE A 9 -19.00 42.87 32.25
C ILE A 9 -18.04 42.31 33.32
N LEU A 10 -18.05 42.86 34.54
CA LEU A 10 -17.21 42.40 35.64
C LEU A 10 -17.65 41.03 36.21
N SER A 11 -18.94 40.68 36.12
CA SER A 11 -19.46 39.40 36.63
C SER A 11 -19.18 38.20 35.70
N ILE A 12 -18.86 38.42 34.43
CA ILE A 12 -18.56 37.35 33.46
C ILE A 12 -17.09 36.87 33.58
N ALA A 13 -16.21 37.67 34.15
CA ALA A 13 -14.78 37.35 34.28
C ALA A 13 -14.44 36.34 35.40
N PHE A 14 -15.37 36.04 36.32
CA PHE A 14 -15.09 35.22 37.52
C PHE A 14 -15.62 33.77 37.47
N PHE A 15 -16.19 33.31 36.35
CA PHE A 15 -16.70 31.92 36.19
C PHE A 15 -15.76 30.98 35.39
N SER A 16 -14.44 31.18 35.41
CA SER A 16 -13.48 30.16 34.97
C SER A 16 -12.86 29.45 36.16
N CYS A 17 -13.62 28.52 36.76
CA CYS A 17 -13.11 27.53 37.69
C CYS A 17 -13.00 26.19 36.94
N SER A 18 -11.87 25.96 36.28
CA SER A 18 -11.50 24.64 35.76
C SER A 18 -10.52 24.00 36.75
N THR A 19 -11.06 23.31 37.76
CA THR A 19 -10.30 22.30 38.48
C THR A 19 -10.56 20.98 37.80
N ALA A 20 -9.75 20.67 36.78
CA ALA A 20 -9.68 19.35 36.20
C ALA A 20 -9.09 18.39 37.25
N ASP A 21 -9.97 17.64 37.91
CA ASP A 21 -9.57 16.48 38.71
C ASP A 21 -8.77 15.53 37.83
N LYS A 22 -7.48 15.35 38.15
CA LYS A 22 -6.65 14.31 37.54
C LYS A 22 -7.12 12.96 38.07
N LYS A 23 -8.07 12.34 37.36
CA LYS A 23 -8.33 10.91 37.51
C LYS A 23 -7.04 10.17 37.14
N VAL A 24 -6.47 9.45 38.10
CA VAL A 24 -5.42 8.47 37.83
C VAL A 24 -6.06 7.41 36.93
N GLU A 25 -5.76 7.47 35.63
CA GLU A 25 -6.22 6.46 34.67
C GLU A 25 -5.58 5.12 35.06
N ALA A 26 -6.42 4.15 35.42
CA ALA A 26 -6.00 2.77 35.53
C ALA A 26 -5.35 2.33 34.19
N PRO A 27 -4.34 1.45 34.22
CA PRO A 27 -3.72 0.97 32.98
C PRO A 27 -4.82 0.39 32.08
N LEU A 28 -4.87 0.87 30.83
CA LEU A 28 -5.79 0.39 29.82
C LEU A 28 -5.52 -1.10 29.60
N GLN A 29 -6.30 -1.96 30.24
CA GLN A 29 -6.27 -3.40 30.00
C GLN A 29 -7.25 -3.73 28.87
N TYR A 30 -6.83 -4.64 28.00
CA TYR A 30 -7.72 -5.14 26.96
C TYR A 30 -8.88 -5.91 27.60
N SER A 31 -9.99 -6.01 26.87
CA SER A 31 -11.10 -6.84 27.34
C SER A 31 -10.66 -8.31 27.40
N GLU A 32 -11.21 -9.08 28.34
CA GLU A 32 -10.93 -10.53 28.49
C GLU A 32 -11.13 -11.30 27.17
N GLN A 33 -12.09 -10.85 26.34
CA GLN A 33 -12.34 -11.44 25.04
C GLN A 33 -11.21 -11.16 24.04
N THR A 34 -10.62 -9.96 24.08
CA THR A 34 -9.46 -9.60 23.25
C THR A 34 -8.22 -10.40 23.67
N GLU A 35 -7.99 -10.60 24.97
CA GLU A 35 -6.88 -11.44 25.46
C GLU A 35 -7.03 -12.90 25.04
N LYS A 36 -8.27 -13.44 25.07
CA LYS A 36 -8.56 -14.77 24.53
C LYS A 36 -8.25 -14.87 23.03
N THR A 37 -8.55 -13.83 22.25
CA THR A 37 -8.22 -13.79 20.83
C THR A 37 -6.72 -13.77 20.59
N PHE A 38 -5.96 -12.98 21.36
CA PHE A 38 -4.49 -12.98 21.25
C PHE A 38 -3.90 -14.35 21.59
N ASN A 39 -4.35 -14.98 22.67
CA ASN A 39 -3.91 -16.33 23.04
C ASN A 39 -4.24 -17.35 21.94
N SER A 40 -5.42 -17.27 21.31
CA SER A 40 -5.74 -18.17 20.19
C SER A 40 -4.81 -17.97 18.99
N ILE A 41 -4.49 -16.71 18.64
CA ILE A 41 -3.59 -16.39 17.52
C ILE A 41 -2.18 -16.94 17.80
N GLU A 42 -1.66 -16.74 19.01
CA GLU A 42 -0.35 -17.25 19.41
C GLU A 42 -0.29 -18.78 19.34
N THR A 43 -1.35 -19.47 19.74
CA THR A 43 -1.42 -20.94 19.65
C THR A 43 -1.49 -21.45 18.21
N GLU A 44 -2.23 -20.76 17.33
CA GLU A 44 -2.32 -21.12 15.92
C GLU A 44 -0.99 -20.89 15.19
N GLU A 45 -0.28 -19.79 15.49
CA GLU A 45 1.04 -19.50 14.94
C GLU A 45 2.06 -20.58 15.34
N ALA A 46 2.08 -20.98 16.62
CA ALA A 46 2.96 -22.03 17.11
C ALA A 46 2.72 -23.38 16.40
N GLN A 47 1.44 -23.74 16.17
CA GLN A 47 1.08 -24.97 15.45
C GLN A 47 1.50 -24.90 13.97
N LEU A 48 1.32 -23.76 13.32
CA LEU A 48 1.72 -23.55 11.93
C LEU A 48 3.24 -23.69 11.77
N LEU A 49 4.02 -23.06 12.66
CA LEU A 49 5.48 -23.14 12.65
C LEU A 49 5.97 -24.58 12.84
N GLU A 50 5.34 -25.34 13.73
CA GLU A 50 5.70 -26.74 13.96
C GLU A 50 5.39 -27.61 12.73
N ARG A 51 4.25 -27.38 12.07
CA ARG A 51 3.92 -28.02 10.79
C ARG A 51 4.96 -27.73 9.71
N TYR A 52 5.44 -26.49 9.61
CA TYR A 52 6.51 -26.12 8.68
C TYR A 52 7.84 -26.83 8.99
N ARG A 53 8.20 -26.99 10.27
CA ARG A 53 9.40 -27.74 10.67
C ARG A 53 9.31 -29.20 10.27
N GLN A 54 8.16 -29.84 10.49
CA GLN A 54 7.92 -31.23 10.11
C GLN A 54 8.02 -31.44 8.59
N MET A 55 7.38 -30.57 7.80
CA MET A 55 7.50 -30.63 6.33
C MET A 55 8.94 -30.48 5.84
N ARG A 56 9.73 -29.61 6.49
CA ARG A 56 11.14 -29.42 6.16
C ARG A 56 11.97 -30.67 6.47
N MET A 57 11.74 -31.32 7.61
CA MET A 57 12.44 -32.57 7.95
C MET A 57 12.07 -33.71 6.99
N GLN A 58 10.79 -33.89 6.66
CA GLN A 58 10.36 -34.90 5.69
C GLN A 58 10.97 -34.68 4.29
N ASN A 59 11.05 -33.42 3.84
CA ASN A 59 11.69 -33.08 2.57
C ASN A 59 13.22 -33.22 2.60
N TRP A 60 13.84 -33.02 3.77
CA TRP A 60 15.28 -33.18 3.95
C TRP A 60 15.72 -34.63 3.75
N ASP A 61 15.00 -35.59 4.33
CA ASP A 61 15.27 -37.02 4.15
C ASP A 61 15.13 -37.45 2.68
N HIS A 62 14.15 -36.85 1.98
CA HIS A 62 13.95 -37.06 0.56
C HIS A 62 15.07 -36.48 -0.33
N TYR A 63 15.77 -35.45 0.16
CA TYR A 63 16.88 -34.79 -0.53
C TYR A 63 18.23 -35.50 -0.27
N VAL A 64 18.44 -36.00 0.96
CA VAL A 64 19.67 -36.70 1.36
C VAL A 64 19.76 -38.10 0.74
N GLY A 65 18.64 -38.84 0.66
CA GLY A 65 18.62 -40.22 0.14
C GLY A 65 18.83 -40.36 -1.38
N LYS A 66 18.66 -39.28 -2.16
CA LYS A 66 18.80 -39.32 -3.64
C LYS A 66 20.15 -38.86 -4.17
N LYS A 67 21.06 -38.41 -3.31
CA LYS A 67 22.41 -38.02 -3.74
C LYS A 67 23.34 -39.24 -3.76
N LYS A 68 22.98 -40.27 -4.54
CA LYS A 68 23.99 -41.23 -5.01
C LYS A 68 25.04 -40.41 -5.74
N TYR A 69 26.29 -40.48 -5.29
CA TYR A 69 27.43 -39.89 -5.97
C TYR A 69 27.40 -40.32 -7.44
N GLU A 70 26.86 -39.47 -8.32
CA GLU A 70 27.06 -39.61 -9.76
C GLU A 70 28.56 -39.41 -9.96
N ASN A 71 29.23 -40.47 -10.40
CA ASN A 71 30.65 -40.44 -10.73
C ASN A 71 30.93 -39.20 -11.60
N PRO A 72 31.81 -38.27 -11.20
CA PRO A 72 32.01 -37.00 -11.90
C PRO A 72 32.31 -37.17 -13.40
N ALA A 73 32.93 -38.29 -13.77
CA ALA A 73 33.22 -38.65 -15.15
C ALA A 73 31.95 -38.96 -15.98
N ALA A 74 30.93 -39.58 -15.37
CA ALA A 74 29.67 -39.89 -16.03
C ALA A 74 28.81 -38.62 -16.25
N ASP A 75 28.84 -37.69 -15.29
CA ASP A 75 28.14 -36.41 -15.42
C ASP A 75 28.80 -35.53 -16.50
N TYR A 76 30.14 -35.52 -16.59
CA TYR A 76 30.87 -34.81 -17.64
C TYR A 76 30.54 -35.35 -19.05
N ALA A 77 30.50 -36.68 -19.21
CA ALA A 77 30.13 -37.31 -20.48
C ALA A 77 28.67 -37.02 -20.88
N ARG A 78 27.73 -37.06 -19.93
CA ARG A 78 26.30 -36.76 -20.16
C ARG A 78 26.06 -35.29 -20.53
N ARG A 79 26.81 -34.37 -19.91
CA ARG A 79 26.77 -32.93 -20.24
C ARG A 79 27.27 -32.67 -21.67
N ARG A 80 28.34 -33.35 -22.10
CA ARG A 80 28.92 -33.20 -23.43
C ARG A 80 28.00 -33.73 -24.54
N GLN A 81 27.32 -34.86 -24.32
CA GLN A 81 26.32 -35.37 -25.25
C GLN A 81 25.07 -34.47 -25.35
N LYS A 82 24.59 -33.92 -24.22
CA LYS A 82 23.45 -32.97 -24.23
C LYS A 82 23.78 -31.64 -24.92
N ALA A 83 25.03 -31.18 -24.85
CA ALA A 83 25.46 -29.98 -25.57
C ALA A 83 25.48 -30.19 -27.10
N ALA A 84 25.82 -31.41 -27.57
CA ALA A 84 25.81 -31.75 -28.99
C ALA A 84 24.40 -31.94 -29.58
N GLN A 85 23.40 -32.26 -28.74
CA GLN A 85 21.98 -32.32 -29.11
C GLN A 85 21.20 -31.07 -28.67
N ALA A 86 21.85 -29.91 -28.62
CA ALA A 86 21.15 -28.64 -28.53
C ALA A 86 20.42 -28.40 -29.87
N VAL A 87 19.32 -29.12 -30.07
CA VAL A 87 18.30 -28.80 -31.06
C VAL A 87 18.02 -27.33 -30.89
N VAL A 88 18.25 -26.55 -31.96
CA VAL A 88 17.81 -25.16 -32.07
C VAL A 88 16.30 -25.17 -31.91
N ARG A 89 15.83 -25.14 -30.67
CA ARG A 89 14.43 -24.92 -30.36
C ARG A 89 14.18 -23.50 -30.83
N SER A 90 13.55 -23.37 -31.99
CA SER A 90 12.99 -22.10 -32.46
C SER A 90 12.26 -21.47 -31.28
N LYS A 91 12.69 -20.28 -30.87
CA LYS A 91 12.01 -19.56 -29.78
C LYS A 91 10.52 -19.57 -30.09
N PRO A 92 9.65 -20.04 -29.18
CA PRO A 92 8.22 -19.98 -29.42
C PRO A 92 7.88 -18.54 -29.77
N ALA A 93 7.12 -18.36 -30.86
CA ALA A 93 6.70 -17.04 -31.29
C ALA A 93 6.08 -16.30 -30.08
N PRO A 94 6.40 -15.00 -29.89
CA PRO A 94 5.81 -14.24 -28.80
C PRO A 94 4.29 -14.34 -28.94
N ARG A 95 3.62 -14.98 -27.97
CA ARG A 95 2.16 -14.90 -27.90
C ARG A 95 1.83 -13.45 -27.60
N THR A 96 1.15 -12.78 -28.53
CA THR A 96 0.59 -11.47 -28.25
C THR A 96 -0.36 -11.61 -27.06
N PRO A 97 -0.14 -10.85 -25.97
CA PRO A 97 -1.05 -10.88 -24.84
C PRO A 97 -2.44 -10.43 -25.32
N PRO A 98 -3.52 -10.98 -24.74
CA PRO A 98 -4.87 -10.52 -25.06
C PRO A 98 -4.99 -9.02 -24.79
N PRO A 99 -5.81 -8.30 -25.57
CA PRO A 99 -6.08 -6.90 -25.31
C PRO A 99 -6.62 -6.74 -23.87
N PRO A 100 -6.22 -5.68 -23.15
CA PRO A 100 -6.70 -5.46 -21.80
C PRO A 100 -8.22 -5.31 -21.79
N PRO A 101 -8.91 -5.83 -20.76
CA PRO A 101 -10.36 -5.70 -20.66
C PRO A 101 -10.75 -4.22 -20.55
N GLU A 102 -11.80 -3.85 -21.27
CA GLU A 102 -12.41 -2.53 -21.16
C GLU A 102 -12.88 -2.28 -19.72
N LEU A 103 -12.75 -1.02 -19.28
CA LEU A 103 -13.18 -0.61 -17.96
C LEU A 103 -14.70 -0.52 -17.89
N SER A 104 -15.28 -1.00 -16.79
CA SER A 104 -16.69 -0.71 -16.49
C SER A 104 -16.87 0.77 -16.13
N GLU A 105 -18.09 1.28 -16.32
CA GLU A 105 -18.42 2.67 -15.96
C GLU A 105 -18.18 2.98 -14.48
N GLU A 106 -18.44 2.02 -13.60
CA GLU A 106 -18.18 2.13 -12.16
C GLU A 106 -16.68 2.32 -11.88
N GLN A 107 -15.82 1.59 -12.59
CA GLN A 107 -14.38 1.70 -12.44
C GLN A 107 -13.87 3.05 -12.98
N LEU A 108 -14.43 3.55 -14.07
CA LEU A 108 -14.09 4.88 -14.60
C LEU A 108 -14.45 5.97 -13.58
N LYS A 109 -15.64 5.90 -12.98
CA LYS A 109 -16.07 6.83 -11.92
C LYS A 109 -15.16 6.77 -10.70
N ALA A 110 -14.76 5.57 -10.28
CA ALA A 110 -13.83 5.41 -9.16
C ALA A 110 -12.47 6.05 -9.45
N ILE A 111 -11.95 5.88 -10.67
CA ILE A 111 -10.70 6.50 -11.12
C ILE A 111 -10.82 8.03 -11.11
N GLU A 112 -11.92 8.58 -11.63
CA GLU A 112 -12.17 10.03 -11.66
C GLU A 112 -12.24 10.63 -10.25
N ILE A 113 -12.95 9.96 -9.33
CA ILE A 113 -13.01 10.35 -7.92
C ILE A 113 -11.60 10.36 -7.31
N GLU A 114 -10.80 9.31 -7.54
CA GLU A 114 -9.45 9.23 -7.00
C GLU A 114 -8.54 10.31 -7.57
N ILE A 115 -8.64 10.60 -8.88
CA ILE A 115 -7.93 11.70 -9.51
C ILE A 115 -8.27 13.01 -8.80
N ASN A 116 -9.55 13.34 -8.66
CA ASN A 116 -9.98 14.59 -8.04
C ASN A 116 -9.51 14.70 -6.57
N GLN A 117 -9.59 13.62 -5.81
CA GLN A 117 -9.04 13.58 -4.44
C GLN A 117 -7.54 13.87 -4.42
N ARG A 118 -6.76 13.28 -5.34
CA ARG A 118 -5.31 13.52 -5.43
C ARG A 118 -4.98 14.97 -5.78
N LYS A 119 -5.72 15.57 -6.72
CA LYS A 119 -5.58 16.99 -7.07
C LYS A 119 -5.76 17.89 -5.85
N SER A 120 -6.86 17.70 -5.13
CA SER A 120 -7.19 18.48 -3.93
C SER A 120 -6.16 18.28 -2.81
N ILE A 121 -5.75 17.03 -2.55
CA ILE A 121 -4.74 16.72 -1.53
C ILE A 121 -3.41 17.39 -1.84
N PHE A 122 -2.99 17.38 -3.12
CA PHE A 122 -1.77 18.04 -3.52
C PHE A 122 -1.83 19.55 -3.26
N CYS A 123 -2.90 20.23 -3.67
CA CYS A 123 -3.02 21.67 -3.46
C CYS A 123 -3.14 22.06 -1.98
N MET A 124 -3.83 21.26 -1.16
CA MET A 124 -3.85 21.46 0.29
C MET A 124 -2.44 21.38 0.90
N LYS A 125 -1.64 20.39 0.50
CA LYS A 125 -0.25 20.26 0.96
C LYS A 125 0.63 21.39 0.44
N ALA A 126 0.52 21.72 -0.84
CA ALA A 126 1.32 22.77 -1.47
C ALA A 126 1.06 24.15 -0.85
N LYS A 127 -0.18 24.43 -0.42
CA LYS A 127 -0.54 25.64 0.34
C LYS A 127 0.23 25.75 1.64
N THR A 128 0.40 24.66 2.39
CA THR A 128 1.21 24.68 3.63
C THR A 128 2.70 24.89 3.39
N LEU A 129 3.18 24.60 2.18
CA LEU A 129 4.58 24.74 1.78
C LEU A 129 4.88 26.07 1.05
N ASN A 130 3.88 26.96 0.89
CA ASN A 130 3.99 28.18 0.08
C ASN A 130 4.60 27.94 -1.32
N ARG A 131 4.30 26.77 -1.93
CA ARG A 131 4.86 26.39 -3.24
C ARG A 131 4.23 27.17 -4.41
N PHE A 132 3.04 27.73 -4.20
CA PHE A 132 2.27 28.50 -5.18
C PHE A 132 1.77 29.79 -4.54
N ASP A 133 1.73 30.87 -5.31
CA ASP A 133 1.30 32.20 -4.84
C ASP A 133 -0.23 32.30 -4.70
N SER A 134 -0.97 31.53 -5.51
CA SER A 134 -2.42 31.45 -5.44
C SER A 134 -2.95 30.02 -5.56
N GLU A 135 -4.19 29.82 -5.12
CA GLU A 135 -4.89 28.55 -5.33
C GLU A 135 -5.09 28.25 -6.83
N ALA A 136 -5.31 29.30 -7.63
CA ALA A 136 -5.47 29.18 -9.07
C ALA A 136 -4.21 28.63 -9.75
N ASP A 137 -3.02 29.05 -9.31
CA ASP A 137 -1.75 28.55 -9.85
C ASP A 137 -1.55 27.07 -9.55
N CYS A 138 -1.93 26.64 -8.33
CA CYS A 138 -1.89 25.22 -7.98
C CYS A 138 -2.87 24.40 -8.83
N GLN A 139 -4.10 24.88 -9.00
CA GLN A 139 -5.09 24.20 -9.83
C GLN A 139 -4.62 24.10 -11.28
N ALA A 140 -4.09 25.18 -11.85
CA ALA A 140 -3.54 25.19 -13.20
C ALA A 140 -2.37 24.19 -13.34
N PHE A 141 -1.45 24.15 -12.37
CA PHE A 141 -0.36 23.18 -12.36
C PHE A 141 -0.89 21.74 -12.37
N VAL A 142 -1.86 21.44 -11.52
CA VAL A 142 -2.40 20.09 -11.39
C VAL A 142 -3.20 19.68 -12.63
N GLU A 143 -4.00 20.59 -13.21
CA GLU A 143 -4.75 20.32 -14.44
C GLU A 143 -3.83 20.12 -15.66
N ASN A 144 -2.74 20.89 -15.76
CA ASN A 144 -1.75 20.69 -16.83
C ASN A 144 -1.11 19.30 -16.74
N ASN A 145 -0.73 18.86 -15.54
CA ASN A 145 -0.18 17.51 -15.35
C ASN A 145 -1.21 16.40 -15.61
N HIS A 146 -2.48 16.64 -15.25
CA HIS A 146 -3.56 15.71 -15.56
C HIS A 146 -3.79 15.59 -17.08
N TYR A 147 -3.82 16.72 -17.78
CA TYR A 147 -3.93 16.77 -19.23
C TYR A 147 -2.77 16.05 -19.93
N GLU A 148 -1.54 16.22 -19.46
CA GLU A 148 -0.38 15.47 -19.98
C GLU A 148 -0.56 13.96 -19.83
N CYS A 149 -1.05 13.50 -18.67
CA CYS A 149 -1.32 12.08 -18.44
C CYS A 149 -2.43 11.55 -19.37
N ILE A 150 -3.50 12.32 -19.60
CA ILE A 150 -4.55 11.96 -20.56
C ILE A 150 -3.99 11.87 -21.97
N LYS A 151 -3.17 12.84 -22.39
CA LYS A 151 -2.58 12.84 -23.73
C LYS A 151 -1.67 11.62 -23.97
N GLN A 152 -0.98 11.15 -22.94
CA GLN A 152 -0.08 9.99 -23.02
C GLN A 152 -0.81 8.65 -22.99
N LEU A 153 -1.86 8.52 -22.18
CA LEU A 153 -2.45 7.23 -21.82
C LEU A 153 -3.89 7.04 -22.32
N GLY A 154 -4.56 8.13 -22.71
CA GLY A 154 -6.00 8.18 -23.00
C GLY A 154 -6.86 8.34 -21.75
N GLU A 155 -8.05 8.91 -21.91
CA GLU A 155 -8.99 9.22 -20.81
C GLU A 155 -9.48 7.99 -20.04
N LYS A 156 -9.50 6.81 -20.69
CA LYS A 156 -10.03 5.57 -20.11
C LYS A 156 -8.92 4.64 -19.58
N SER A 157 -7.76 5.18 -19.22
CA SER A 157 -6.65 4.35 -18.78
C SER A 157 -6.63 4.15 -17.26
N LYS A 158 -6.55 2.88 -16.83
CA LYS A 158 -6.32 2.48 -15.41
C LYS A 158 -5.07 3.12 -14.80
N SER A 159 -4.11 3.49 -15.65
CA SER A 159 -2.81 4.02 -15.23
C SER A 159 -2.78 5.54 -15.04
N LEU A 160 -3.88 6.26 -15.31
CA LEU A 160 -3.97 7.72 -15.12
C LEU A 160 -3.64 8.14 -13.70
N VAL A 161 -4.17 7.42 -12.71
CA VAL A 161 -3.90 7.65 -11.29
C VAL A 161 -2.41 7.56 -10.97
N SER A 162 -1.75 6.52 -11.51
CA SER A 162 -0.32 6.30 -11.31
C SER A 162 0.52 7.39 -11.96
N CYS A 163 0.18 7.77 -13.18
CA CYS A 163 0.82 8.87 -13.91
C CYS A 163 0.72 10.19 -13.11
N LEU A 164 -0.49 10.55 -12.70
CA LEU A 164 -0.74 11.78 -11.96
C LEU A 164 0.00 11.78 -10.61
N LYS A 165 -0.02 10.64 -9.90
CA LYS A 165 0.74 10.47 -8.65
C LYS A 165 2.24 10.65 -8.84
N GLY A 166 2.80 10.23 -9.98
CA GLY A 166 4.21 10.44 -10.31
C GLY A 166 4.56 11.90 -10.56
N LYS A 167 3.65 12.65 -11.18
CA LYS A 167 3.81 14.08 -11.51
C LYS A 167 3.59 15.01 -10.30
N LEU A 168 2.71 14.65 -9.38
CA LEU A 168 2.33 15.45 -8.20
C LEU A 168 3.14 15.11 -6.93
N ARG A 169 4.39 14.66 -7.07
CA ARG A 169 5.28 14.42 -5.92
C ARG A 169 5.96 15.69 -5.40
#